data_AF-A0A0K9PZY0-F1
#
_entry.id   AF-A0A0K9PZY0-F1
#
_cell.length_a   1.000
_cell.length_b   1.000
_cell.length_c   1.000
_cell.angle_alpha   90.00
_cell.angle_beta   90.00
_cell.angle_gamma   90.00
#
_symmetry.space_group_name_H-M   'P 1'
#
loop_
_entity.id
_entity.type
_entity.pdbx_description
1 polymer ?
#
loop_
_entity_poly.entity_id
_entity_poly.type
_entity_poly.pdbx_seq_one_letter_code
_entity_poly.pdbx_strand_id
1 'polypeptide(L)'
;MAKVSDFGTSTIAPKDKARFMTLIQGTYGYLDPEYLQTGQITEKSDVYSFAIVMLELLTGRKAIFLDDEGTERNLASIFILHMKENRLAEILDHQIEYGETSMEQIRVISDVIIECLSVTGDKRPTMTYISTFLQGLITSQVHPWIQVNAEEVECLILNQENSQ
;
A
#
# COMPACT_ATOMS: atom_id res chain seq x y z
N MET A 1 -15.88 11.21 -3.64
CA MET A 1 -14.87 10.81 -4.64
C MET A 1 -13.54 11.37 -4.19
N ALA A 2 -12.52 10.54 -4.04
CA ALA A 2 -11.17 11.00 -3.73
C ALA A 2 -10.54 11.58 -5.01
N LYS A 3 -9.75 12.64 -4.87
CA LYS A 3 -9.02 13.27 -5.97
C LYS A 3 -7.59 13.52 -5.52
N VAL A 4 -6.62 13.10 -6.32
CA VAL A 4 -5.21 13.42 -6.10
C VAL A 4 -4.97 14.85 -6.59
N SER A 5 -4.32 15.65 -5.75
CA SER A 5 -3.93 17.03 -6.03
C SER A 5 -2.51 17.27 -5.51
N ASP A 6 -1.95 18.44 -5.83
CA ASP A 6 -0.57 18.82 -5.51
C ASP A 6 0.49 17.95 -6.19
N PHE A 7 0.74 18.28 -7.47
CA PHE A 7 1.79 17.69 -8.29
C PHE A 7 3.08 18.52 -8.27
N GLY A 8 3.25 19.42 -7.29
CA GLY A 8 4.39 20.36 -7.23
C GLY A 8 5.76 19.69 -7.07
N THR A 9 5.77 18.46 -6.56
CA THR A 9 6.96 17.61 -6.41
C THR A 9 6.98 16.42 -7.37
N SER A 10 5.99 16.30 -8.27
CA SER A 10 5.95 15.21 -9.25
C SER A 10 7.06 15.36 -10.29
N THR A 11 7.68 14.24 -10.65
CA THR A 11 8.75 14.20 -11.64
C THR A 11 8.50 13.11 -12.67
N ILE A 12 8.99 13.32 -13.90
CA ILE A 12 8.94 12.31 -14.96
C ILE A 12 10.14 11.39 -14.78
N ALA A 13 9.89 10.11 -14.51
CA ALA A 13 10.94 9.10 -14.47
C ALA A 13 11.67 9.07 -15.83
N PRO A 14 13.00 9.27 -15.89
CA PRO A 14 13.74 9.19 -17.14
C PRO A 14 13.67 7.76 -17.70
N LYS A 15 13.56 7.63 -19.02
CA LYS A 15 13.66 6.32 -19.69
C LYS A 15 15.05 5.69 -19.55
N ASP A 16 16.07 6.52 -19.30
CA ASP A 16 17.45 6.09 -19.11
C ASP A 16 17.82 6.04 -17.63
N LYS A 17 18.05 4.82 -17.09
CA LYS A 17 18.43 4.55 -15.68
C LYS A 17 19.72 5.26 -15.20
N ALA A 18 20.46 5.93 -16.08
CA ALA A 18 21.82 6.43 -15.83
C ALA A 18 21.90 7.85 -15.25
N ARG A 19 20.79 8.56 -15.07
CA ARG A 19 20.81 9.93 -14.57
C ARG A 19 19.69 10.16 -13.58
N PHE A 20 19.97 9.96 -12.30
CA PHE A 20 19.69 10.93 -11.23
C PHE A 20 20.30 10.42 -9.90
N MET A 21 21.26 11.19 -9.36
CA MET A 21 21.34 11.38 -7.90
C MET A 21 20.58 12.67 -7.64
N THR A 22 19.26 12.57 -7.50
CA THR A 22 18.43 13.73 -7.12
C THR A 22 18.61 14.03 -5.64
N LEU A 23 18.53 15.31 -5.25
CA LEU A 23 18.30 15.67 -3.85
C LEU A 23 17.03 14.92 -3.40
N ILE A 24 17.10 14.18 -2.29
CA ILE A 24 15.95 13.44 -1.76
C ILE A 24 14.87 14.47 -1.41
N GLN A 25 13.73 14.39 -2.08
CA GLN A 25 12.57 15.24 -1.83
C GLN A 25 11.34 14.39 -1.56
N GLY A 26 10.54 14.78 -0.58
CA GLY A 26 9.28 14.14 -0.24
C GLY A 26 8.94 14.30 1.24
N THR A 27 7.80 13.72 1.63
CA THR A 27 7.27 13.82 2.99
C THR A 27 7.81 12.68 3.85
N TYR A 28 8.48 13.03 4.95
CA TYR A 28 8.97 12.06 5.92
C TYR A 28 7.84 11.13 6.40
N GLY A 29 8.13 9.82 6.48
CA GLY A 29 7.14 8.76 6.71
C GLY A 29 6.58 8.10 5.45
N TYR A 30 6.53 8.81 4.32
CA TYR A 30 6.06 8.29 3.03
C TYR A 30 7.21 7.93 2.08
N LEU A 31 8.42 8.38 2.39
CA LEU A 31 9.60 8.17 1.55
C LEU A 31 9.94 6.69 1.40
N ASP A 32 10.05 6.26 0.15
CA ASP A 32 10.49 4.93 -0.25
C ASP A 32 11.92 4.64 0.27
N PRO A 33 12.14 3.55 1.03
CA PRO A 33 13.45 3.20 1.55
C PRO A 33 14.48 2.89 0.45
N GLU A 34 14.07 2.38 -0.71
CA GLU A 34 14.95 2.15 -1.87
C GLU A 34 15.36 3.49 -2.50
N TYR A 35 14.43 4.43 -2.62
CA TYR A 35 14.74 5.79 -3.07
C TYR A 35 15.71 6.49 -2.10
N LEU A 36 15.51 6.34 -0.79
CA LEU A 36 16.43 6.90 0.21
C LEU A 36 17.85 6.32 0.09
N GLN A 37 17.98 5.04 -0.26
CA GLN A 37 19.27 4.37 -0.39
C GLN A 37 19.96 4.66 -1.72
N THR A 38 19.20 4.69 -2.81
CA THR A 38 19.73 4.74 -4.19
C THR A 38 19.73 6.15 -4.79
N GLY A 39 18.92 7.05 -4.24
CA GLY A 39 18.61 8.35 -4.83
C GLY A 39 17.76 8.29 -6.10
N GLN A 40 17.30 7.10 -6.48
CA GLN A 40 16.52 6.86 -7.71
C GLN A 40 15.03 6.77 -7.38
N ILE A 41 14.25 7.68 -7.95
CA ILE A 41 12.79 7.65 -7.86
C ILE A 41 12.23 6.80 -9.00
N THR A 42 11.25 5.96 -8.69
CA THR A 42 10.57 5.09 -9.66
C THR A 42 9.07 5.08 -9.39
N GLU A 43 8.30 4.48 -10.30
CA GLU A 43 6.86 4.20 -10.05
C GLU A 43 6.64 3.35 -8.79
N LYS A 44 7.65 2.58 -8.35
CA LYS A 44 7.57 1.78 -7.12
C LYS A 44 7.66 2.64 -5.87
N SER A 45 8.20 3.86 -5.96
CA SER A 45 8.21 4.82 -4.86
C SER A 45 6.79 5.35 -4.58
N ASP A 46 5.96 5.51 -5.61
CA ASP A 46 4.54 5.84 -5.46
C ASP A 46 3.76 4.68 -4.84
N VAL A 47 4.07 3.43 -5.21
CA VAL A 47 3.47 2.23 -4.60
C VAL A 47 3.71 2.17 -3.09
N TYR A 48 4.95 2.43 -2.66
CA TYR A 48 5.28 2.47 -1.23
C TYR A 48 4.49 3.59 -0.52
N SER A 49 4.49 4.79 -1.09
CA SER A 49 3.80 5.95 -0.52
C SER A 49 2.29 5.71 -0.43
N PHE A 50 1.69 5.06 -1.44
CA PHE A 50 0.28 4.66 -1.44
C PHE A 50 -0.03 3.66 -0.32
N ALA A 51 0.86 2.69 -0.07
CA ALA A 51 0.70 1.73 1.01
C ALA A 51 0.67 2.41 2.39
N ILE A 52 1.46 3.46 2.59
CA ILE A 52 1.41 4.28 3.81
C ILE A 52 0.04 4.96 3.93
N VAL A 53 -0.51 5.53 2.86
CA VAL A 53 -1.86 6.11 2.88
C VAL A 53 -2.91 5.06 3.24
N MET A 54 -2.81 3.85 2.69
CA MET A 54 -3.70 2.73 3.05
C MET A 54 -3.58 2.36 4.54
N LEU A 55 -2.37 2.39 5.11
CA LEU A 55 -2.18 2.19 6.54
C LEU A 55 -2.82 3.30 7.38
N GLU A 56 -2.68 4.56 6.97
CA GLU A 56 -3.33 5.66 7.68
C GLU A 56 -4.86 5.49 7.67
N LEU A 57 -5.43 4.98 6.57
CA LEU A 57 -6.87 4.67 6.48
C LEU A 57 -7.27 3.49 7.36
N LEU A 58 -6.46 2.42 7.41
CA LEU A 58 -6.77 1.23 8.21
C LEU A 58 -6.58 1.45 9.73
N THR A 59 -5.72 2.37 10.12
CA THR A 59 -5.33 2.53 11.53
C THR A 59 -5.82 3.84 12.15
N GLY A 60 -6.23 4.81 11.32
CA GLY A 60 -6.55 6.17 11.77
C GLY A 60 -5.32 6.95 12.27
N ARG A 61 -4.11 6.40 12.15
CA ARG A 61 -2.86 6.99 12.64
C ARG A 61 -2.11 7.69 11.53
N LYS A 62 -1.27 8.66 11.89
CA LYS A 62 -0.35 9.31 10.93
C LYS A 62 0.84 8.40 10.60
N ALA A 63 1.39 8.57 9.39
CA ALA A 63 2.58 7.84 8.93
C ALA A 63 3.75 7.86 9.94
N ILE A 64 3.91 9.01 10.61
CA ILE A 64 4.77 9.21 11.78
C ILE A 64 3.87 9.73 12.91
N PHE A 65 3.93 9.10 14.08
CA PHE A 65 3.12 9.48 15.24
C PHE A 65 3.92 9.33 16.53
N LEU A 66 3.46 9.97 17.61
CA LEU A 66 3.99 9.76 18.96
C LEU A 66 3.15 8.68 19.65
N ASP A 67 3.80 7.72 20.29
CA ASP A 67 3.13 6.77 21.18
C ASP A 67 2.77 7.41 22.54
N ASP A 68 2.16 6.61 23.41
CA ASP A 68 1.72 7.04 24.75
C ASP A 68 2.90 7.49 25.63
N GLU A 69 4.11 6.99 25.36
CA GLU A 69 5.35 7.41 26.01
C GLU A 69 5.98 8.67 25.38
N GLY A 70 5.35 9.26 24.35
CA GLY A 70 5.84 10.44 23.66
C GLY A 70 7.04 10.16 22.73
N THR A 71 7.24 8.92 22.35
CA THR A 71 8.32 8.51 21.44
C THR A 71 7.81 8.43 20.00
N GLU A 72 8.57 8.97 19.07
CA GLU A 72 8.25 8.88 17.64
C GLU A 72 8.25 7.41 17.17
N ARG A 73 7.23 7.07 16.38
CA ARG A 73 7.02 5.75 15.78
C ARG A 73 6.72 5.91 14.30
N ASN A 74 7.26 4.98 13.52
CA ASN A 74 6.94 4.84 12.10
C ASN A 74 5.83 3.81 11.92
N LEU A 75 4.74 4.21 11.29
CA LEU A 75 3.55 3.38 11.14
C LEU A 75 3.82 2.08 10.35
N ALA A 76 4.60 2.14 9.28
CA ALA A 76 4.94 0.96 8.49
C ALA A 76 5.70 -0.09 9.31
N SER A 77 6.71 0.33 10.06
CA SER A 77 7.49 -0.57 10.93
C SER A 77 6.61 -1.25 11.98
N ILE A 78 5.72 -0.48 12.62
CA ILE A 78 4.80 -1.01 13.63
C ILE A 78 3.78 -1.96 13.00
N PHE A 79 3.22 -1.62 11.84
CA PHE A 79 2.29 -2.48 11.13
C PHE A 79 2.93 -3.82 10.71
N ILE A 80 4.15 -3.78 10.15
CA ILE A 80 4.91 -4.99 9.78
C ILE A 80 5.13 -5.89 11.01
N LEU A 81 5.44 -5.31 12.17
CA LEU A 81 5.58 -6.07 13.41
C LEU A 81 4.26 -6.76 13.80
N HIS A 82 3.14 -6.03 13.80
CA HIS A 82 1.82 -6.58 14.13
C HIS A 82 1.41 -7.69 13.16
N MET A 83 1.70 -7.55 11.86
CA MET A 83 1.45 -8.61 10.88
C MET A 83 2.27 -9.87 11.16
N LYS A 84 3.56 -9.73 11.47
CA LYS A 84 4.44 -10.87 11.82
C LYS A 84 4.00 -11.61 13.07
N GLU A 85 3.48 -10.89 14.04
CA GLU A 85 3.02 -11.45 15.32
C GLU A 85 1.56 -11.89 15.29
N ASN A 86 0.88 -11.80 14.13
CA ASN A 86 -0.54 -12.11 13.96
C ASN A 86 -1.44 -11.27 14.88
N ARG A 87 -1.05 -10.01 15.12
CA ARG A 87 -1.73 -9.01 15.98
C ARG A 87 -2.39 -7.89 15.17
N LEU A 88 -2.80 -8.16 13.94
CA LEU A 88 -3.40 -7.15 13.05
C LEU A 88 -4.57 -6.41 13.71
N ALA A 89 -5.45 -7.09 14.44
CA ALA A 89 -6.60 -6.47 15.09
C ALA A 89 -6.22 -5.36 16.10
N GLU A 90 -5.04 -5.43 16.71
CA GLU A 90 -4.60 -4.46 17.74
C GLU A 90 -4.20 -3.09 17.15
N ILE A 91 -3.88 -3.04 15.85
CA ILE A 91 -3.45 -1.79 15.19
C ILE A 91 -4.56 -1.12 14.37
N LEU A 92 -5.63 -1.85 14.05
CA LEU A 92 -6.75 -1.31 13.28
C LEU A 92 -7.51 -0.23 14.05
N ASP A 93 -8.08 0.72 13.31
CA ASP A 93 -8.97 1.70 13.90
C ASP A 93 -10.24 0.99 14.39
N HIS A 94 -10.64 1.26 15.64
CA HIS A 94 -11.91 0.77 16.22
C HIS A 94 -13.14 1.07 15.35
N GLN A 95 -13.12 2.12 14.51
CA GLN A 95 -14.20 2.44 13.59
C GLN A 95 -14.40 1.37 12.50
N ILE A 96 -13.37 0.57 12.20
CA ILE A 96 -13.44 -0.51 11.21
C ILE A 96 -14.36 -1.64 11.68
N GLU A 97 -14.47 -1.88 12.99
CA GLU A 97 -15.35 -2.92 13.54
C GLU A 97 -16.83 -2.66 13.24
N TYR A 98 -17.20 -1.40 13.02
CA TYR A 98 -18.57 -0.99 12.66
C TYR A 98 -18.81 -0.96 11.14
N GLY A 99 -17.80 -1.29 10.34
CA GLY A 99 -17.88 -1.33 8.88
C GLY A 99 -18.45 -2.63 8.32
N GLU A 100 -18.65 -2.65 7.01
CA GLU A 100 -19.14 -3.83 6.26
C GLU A 100 -18.01 -4.79 5.86
N THR A 101 -16.75 -4.39 6.03
CA THR A 101 -15.57 -5.17 5.62
C THR A 101 -15.25 -6.24 6.67
N SER A 102 -15.19 -7.50 6.24
CA SER A 102 -14.80 -8.61 7.12
C SER A 102 -13.31 -8.57 7.50
N MET A 103 -12.96 -9.16 8.65
CA MET A 103 -11.56 -9.30 9.06
C MET A 103 -10.72 -10.12 8.09
N GLU A 104 -11.33 -11.07 7.36
CA GLU A 104 -10.64 -11.82 6.30
C GLU A 104 -10.25 -10.90 5.14
N GLN A 105 -11.17 -10.07 4.65
CA GLN A 105 -10.86 -9.08 3.61
C GLN A 105 -9.81 -8.08 4.07
N ILE A 106 -9.90 -7.59 5.32
CA ILE A 106 -8.88 -6.69 5.89
C ILE A 106 -7.51 -7.38 5.91
N ARG A 107 -7.46 -8.67 6.20
CA ARG A 107 -6.22 -9.45 6.18
C ARG A 107 -5.64 -9.56 4.78
N VAL A 108 -6.44 -9.89 3.77
CA VAL A 108 -5.97 -9.94 2.37
C VAL A 108 -5.48 -8.57 1.89
N ILE A 109 -6.19 -7.49 2.24
CA ILE A 109 -5.71 -6.11 1.96
C ILE A 109 -4.37 -5.85 2.67
N SER A 110 -4.25 -6.27 3.93
CA SER A 110 -3.04 -6.09 4.74
C SER A 110 -1.85 -6.85 4.16
N ASP A 111 -2.06 -8.04 3.60
CA ASP A 111 -1.01 -8.81 2.94
C ASP A 111 -0.48 -8.08 1.69
N VAL A 112 -1.36 -7.53 0.85
CA VAL A 112 -0.95 -6.69 -0.29
C VAL A 112 -0.20 -5.44 0.16
N ILE A 113 -0.63 -4.80 1.27
CA ILE A 113 0.08 -3.65 1.84
C ILE A 113 1.51 -4.05 2.27
N ILE A 114 1.71 -5.22 2.88
CA ILE A 114 3.03 -5.72 3.26
C ILE A 114 3.95 -5.87 2.04
N GLU A 115 3.44 -6.37 0.91
CA GLU A 115 4.20 -6.46 -0.33
C GLU A 115 4.59 -5.07 -0.87
N CYS A 116 3.67 -4.11 -0.82
CA CYS A 116 3.93 -2.73 -1.22
C CYS A 116 4.98 -2.04 -0.34
N LEU A 117 5.10 -2.43 0.93
CA LEU A 117 6.09 -1.91 1.88
C LEU A 117 7.46 -2.59 1.79
N SER A 118 7.67 -3.49 0.81
CA SER A 118 8.97 -4.11 0.57
C SER A 118 10.07 -3.06 0.40
N VAL A 119 11.23 -3.30 1.01
CA VAL A 119 12.43 -2.46 0.81
C VAL A 119 12.93 -2.54 -0.64
N THR A 120 12.79 -3.70 -1.29
CA THR A 120 13.15 -3.86 -2.70
C THR A 120 11.96 -3.50 -3.59
N GLY A 121 12.10 -2.50 -4.46
CA GLY A 121 11.02 -1.98 -5.30
C GLY A 121 10.46 -3.02 -6.28
N ASP A 122 11.33 -3.87 -6.85
CA ASP A 122 10.93 -4.94 -7.77
C ASP A 122 10.00 -5.99 -7.16
N LYS A 123 10.01 -6.13 -5.82
CA LYS A 123 9.10 -7.05 -5.11
C LYS A 123 7.73 -6.43 -4.81
N ARG A 124 7.58 -5.12 -4.99
CA ARG A 124 6.28 -4.45 -4.80
C ARG A 124 5.40 -4.75 -6.03
N PRO A 125 4.08 -4.89 -5.88
CA PRO A 125 3.19 -5.00 -7.03
C PRO A 125 3.16 -3.70 -7.86
N THR A 126 2.46 -3.71 -8.99
CA THR A 126 2.22 -2.49 -9.79
C THR A 126 0.98 -1.77 -9.28
N MET A 127 0.88 -0.45 -9.52
CA MET A 127 -0.34 0.30 -9.18
C MET A 127 -1.57 -0.23 -9.93
N THR A 128 -1.38 -0.73 -11.16
CA THR A 128 -2.45 -1.40 -11.92
C THR A 128 -2.96 -2.64 -11.18
N TYR A 129 -2.06 -3.51 -10.71
CA TYR A 129 -2.45 -4.69 -9.93
C TYR A 129 -3.22 -4.29 -8.68
N ILE A 130 -2.70 -3.34 -7.90
CA ILE A 130 -3.34 -2.85 -6.67
C ILE A 130 -4.75 -2.31 -6.97
N SER A 131 -4.90 -1.51 -8.03
CA SER A 131 -6.19 -0.98 -8.45
C SER A 131 -7.19 -2.08 -8.80
N THR A 132 -6.77 -3.08 -9.58
CA THR A 132 -7.61 -4.22 -9.97
C THR A 132 -8.02 -5.06 -8.76
N PHE A 133 -7.06 -5.34 -7.87
CA PHE A 133 -7.30 -6.06 -6.63
C PHE A 133 -8.36 -5.37 -5.75
N LEU A 134 -8.19 -4.07 -5.49
CA LEU A 134 -9.14 -3.29 -4.69
C LEU A 134 -10.52 -3.22 -5.36
N GLN A 135 -10.57 -3.07 -6.68
CA GLN A 135 -11.83 -3.10 -7.42
C GLN A 135 -12.55 -4.44 -7.28
N GLY A 136 -11.83 -5.56 -7.32
CA GLY A 136 -12.37 -6.89 -7.11
C GLY A 136 -13.02 -7.05 -5.72
N LEU A 137 -12.37 -6.54 -4.68
CA LEU A 137 -12.92 -6.56 -3.31
C LEU A 137 -14.18 -5.70 -3.14
N ILE A 138 -14.30 -4.61 -3.88
CA ILE A 138 -15.52 -3.78 -3.87
C ILE A 138 -16.64 -4.53 -4.61
N THR A 139 -16.35 -5.10 -5.78
CA THR A 139 -17.36 -5.80 -6.60
C THR A 139 -17.89 -7.05 -5.90
N SER A 140 -17.06 -7.78 -5.14
CA SER A 140 -17.52 -8.93 -4.34
C SER A 140 -18.45 -8.55 -3.19
N GLN A 141 -18.29 -7.36 -2.60
CA GLN A 141 -19.23 -6.84 -1.58
C GLN A 141 -20.61 -6.50 -2.17
N VAL A 142 -20.67 -6.10 -3.44
CA VAL A 142 -21.93 -5.73 -4.12
C VAL A 142 -22.70 -6.97 -4.62
N HIS A 143 -22.05 -8.14 -4.73
CA HIS A 143 -22.67 -9.40 -5.16
C HIS A 143 -22.38 -10.55 -4.18
N PRO A 144 -23.30 -10.86 -3.23
CA PRO A 144 -23.11 -11.87 -2.18
C PRO A 144 -22.85 -13.31 -2.64
N TRP A 145 -22.90 -13.58 -3.95
CA TRP A 145 -22.77 -14.92 -4.53
C TRP A 145 -21.38 -15.21 -5.11
N ILE A 146 -20.45 -14.23 -5.08
CA ILE A 146 -19.08 -14.45 -5.55
C ILE A 146 -18.18 -14.50 -4.32
N GLN A 147 -17.93 -15.72 -3.82
CA GLN A 147 -16.83 -15.96 -2.89
C GLN A 147 -15.53 -15.93 -3.69
N VAL A 148 -14.99 -14.72 -3.85
CA VAL A 148 -13.71 -14.55 -4.53
C VAL A 148 -12.62 -15.16 -3.66
N ASN A 149 -12.17 -16.36 -4.02
CA ASN A 149 -10.98 -16.97 -3.46
C ASN A 149 -9.73 -16.35 -4.11
N ALA A 150 -8.57 -16.44 -3.44
CA ALA A 150 -7.32 -15.86 -3.94
C ALA A 150 -6.92 -16.40 -5.34
N GLU A 151 -7.30 -17.64 -5.66
CA GLU A 151 -7.04 -18.30 -6.95
C GLU A 151 -7.93 -17.73 -8.08
N GLU A 152 -9.14 -17.25 -7.77
CA GLU A 152 -10.08 -16.64 -8.72
C GLU A 152 -9.64 -15.23 -9.11
N VAL A 153 -9.03 -14.48 -8.18
CA VAL A 153 -8.37 -13.20 -8.51
C VAL A 153 -7.21 -13.45 -9.46
N GLU A 154 -6.39 -14.47 -9.20
CA GLU A 154 -5.28 -14.88 -10.06
C GLU A 154 -5.77 -15.32 -11.45
N CYS A 155 -6.86 -16.08 -11.54
CA CYS A 155 -7.51 -16.45 -12.80
C CYS A 155 -8.08 -15.24 -13.58
N LEU A 156 -8.68 -14.26 -12.90
CA LEU A 156 -9.19 -13.05 -13.54
C LEU A 156 -8.04 -12.18 -14.11
N ILE A 157 -6.88 -12.20 -13.44
CA ILE A 157 -5.68 -11.49 -13.87
C ILE A 157 -5.04 -12.16 -15.10
N LEU A 158 -4.89 -13.49 -15.09
CA LEU A 158 -4.29 -14.25 -16.20
C LEU A 158 -5.10 -14.18 -17.50
N ASN A 159 -6.43 -14.02 -17.41
CA ASN A 159 -7.29 -13.91 -18.58
C ASN A 159 -7.22 -12.54 -19.28
N GLN A 160 -6.71 -11.50 -18.61
CA GLN A 160 -6.51 -10.18 -19.23
C GLN A 160 -5.18 -10.08 -19.99
N GLU A 161 -4.18 -10.89 -19.64
CA GLU A 161 -2.87 -10.92 -20.34
C GLU A 161 -2.92 -11.67 -21.68
N ASN A 162 -3.92 -12.54 -21.91
CA ASN A 162 -4.05 -13.34 -23.14
C ASN A 162 -4.92 -12.70 -24.24
N SER A 163 -5.30 -11.41 -24.11
CA SER A 163 -6.11 -10.68 -25.11
C SER A 163 -5.38 -9.49 -25.74
N GLN A 164 -4.04 -9.49 -25.78
CA GLN A 164 -3.26 -8.59 -26.64
C GLN A 164 -2.42 -9.35 -27.66
#